data_AF-A0A2H6AC23-F1
#
_entry.id   AF-A0A2H6AC23-F1
#
_cell.length_a   1.000
_cell.length_b   1.000
_cell.length_c   1.000
_cell.angle_alpha   90.00
_cell.angle_beta   90.00
_cell.angle_gamma   90.00
#
_symmetry.space_group_name_H-M   'P 1'
#
loop_
_entity.id
_entity.type
_entity.pdbx_description
1 polymer ?
#
loop_
_entity_poly.entity_id
_entity_poly.type
_entity_poly.pdbx_seq_one_letter_code
_entity_poly.pdbx_strand_id
1 'polypeptide(L)'
;MPSLYLTTLPGLEQLAAEEVTQRFQADVKRVLKGVVVFRLPELDRRIFRLRLAEDVFLLLWGSDQLSYRAKDLERIERWTSSEPDWEMAWHWHHHLRPKPRGKPTYHLVCQMFGEHGYRRVDALQALARGLRGKIPSSWKAVAEDAAVEIWLTIRGKTAVCGLRLSGATMRHREYKVEHVPASLRPVAAAALVWLAQPRPEEVLLDPMCGAGTILAERLAWERRGRILGGDRDWAALHAACANLEYFRKENRAKESLYWPLVRWDARRLPLPDASVAVIACNPPFGKQLSPGEDIGLLYRELVPEWHRVLQPQGRAAIVVANWSAFARPAENLHWRCRRRFRVLLLGQEVWLALWQRP
;
A
#
# COMPACT_ATOMS: atom_id res chain seq x y z
N MET A 1 19.67 -2.09 -17.81
CA MET A 1 18.39 -2.07 -17.08
C MET A 1 18.08 -0.67 -16.60
N PRO A 2 16.84 -0.17 -16.81
CA PRO A 2 16.47 1.16 -16.36
C PRO A 2 16.32 1.22 -14.83
N SER A 3 16.41 2.43 -14.28
CA SER A 3 16.05 2.65 -12.88
C SER A 3 14.53 2.78 -12.77
N LEU A 4 13.96 2.22 -11.71
CA LEU A 4 12.54 2.27 -11.40
C LEU A 4 12.35 3.01 -10.09
N TYR A 5 11.13 3.51 -9.88
CA TYR A 5 10.70 3.82 -8.53
C TYR A 5 9.27 3.33 -8.30
N LEU A 6 8.97 3.01 -7.05
CA LEU A 6 7.60 2.78 -6.60
C LEU A 6 7.18 3.90 -5.66
N THR A 7 5.88 4.14 -5.61
CA THR A 7 5.25 4.93 -4.55
C THR A 7 4.57 4.00 -3.55
N THR A 8 4.56 4.39 -2.29
CA THR A 8 3.87 3.68 -1.21
C THR A 8 3.29 4.66 -0.20
N LEU A 9 2.56 4.14 0.78
CA LEU A 9 2.09 4.95 1.91
C LEU A 9 3.31 5.49 2.69
N PRO A 10 3.42 6.81 2.92
CA PRO A 10 4.51 7.36 3.71
C PRO A 10 4.62 6.69 5.08
N GLY A 11 5.82 6.25 5.44
CA GLY A 11 6.11 5.44 6.62
C GLY A 11 6.30 3.94 6.35
N LEU A 12 5.93 3.43 5.17
CA LEU A 12 6.08 2.02 4.78
C LEU A 12 7.21 1.76 3.77
N GLU A 13 8.04 2.75 3.49
CA GLU A 13 9.04 2.71 2.43
C GLU A 13 10.10 1.65 2.68
N GLN A 14 10.47 1.46 3.95
CA GLN A 14 11.40 0.40 4.33
C GLN A 14 10.81 -0.99 4.09
N LEU A 15 9.51 -1.20 4.35
CA LEU A 15 8.85 -2.49 4.04
C LEU A 15 8.74 -2.68 2.53
N ALA A 16 8.41 -1.64 1.78
CA ALA A 16 8.35 -1.73 0.32
C ALA A 16 9.74 -2.02 -0.29
N ALA A 17 10.80 -1.46 0.29
CA ALA A 17 12.19 -1.77 -0.07
C ALA A 17 12.53 -3.25 0.22
N GLU A 18 12.12 -3.76 1.39
CA GLU A 18 12.24 -5.18 1.72
C GLU A 18 11.50 -6.07 0.71
N GLU A 19 10.29 -5.69 0.30
CA GLU A 19 9.52 -6.45 -0.69
C GLU A 19 10.24 -6.55 -2.04
N VAL A 20 10.69 -5.42 -2.60
CA VAL A 20 11.39 -5.45 -3.89
C VAL A 20 12.70 -6.23 -3.81
N THR A 21 13.44 -6.13 -2.71
CA THR A 21 14.68 -6.89 -2.54
C THR A 21 14.40 -8.39 -2.37
N GLN A 22 13.49 -8.77 -1.49
CA GLN A 22 13.26 -10.19 -1.16
C GLN A 22 12.51 -10.95 -2.26
N ARG A 23 11.52 -10.32 -2.91
CA ARG A 23 10.68 -11.00 -3.92
C ARG A 23 11.17 -10.83 -5.35
N PHE A 24 11.91 -9.76 -5.63
CA PHE A 24 12.33 -9.42 -6.98
C PHE A 24 13.85 -9.27 -7.14
N GLN A 25 14.62 -9.55 -6.08
CA GLN A 25 16.09 -9.43 -6.08
C GLN A 25 16.54 -8.03 -6.51
N ALA A 26 15.73 -7.03 -6.18
CA ALA A 26 15.98 -5.66 -6.57
C ALA A 26 17.13 -5.05 -5.76
N ASP A 27 17.97 -4.30 -6.47
CA ASP A 27 19.02 -3.46 -5.90
C ASP A 27 18.43 -2.09 -5.57
N VAL A 28 18.15 -1.87 -4.28
CA VAL A 28 17.56 -0.63 -3.76
C VAL A 28 18.61 0.47 -3.74
N LYS A 29 18.31 1.59 -4.41
CA LYS A 29 19.21 2.72 -4.56
C LYS A 29 18.93 3.85 -3.60
N ARG A 30 17.66 4.16 -3.37
CA ARG A 30 17.23 5.22 -2.45
C ARG A 30 15.89 4.88 -1.82
N VAL A 31 15.75 5.22 -0.54
CA VAL A 31 14.49 5.18 0.19
C VAL A 31 14.21 6.60 0.66
N LEU A 32 13.12 7.18 0.15
CA LEU A 32 12.68 8.55 0.40
C LEU A 32 11.24 8.51 0.90
N LYS A 33 10.73 9.60 1.49
CA LYS A 33 9.36 9.61 2.01
C LYS A 33 8.32 9.35 0.91
N GLY A 34 7.64 8.21 1.00
CA GLY A 34 6.66 7.66 0.08
C GLY A 34 7.23 7.07 -1.22
N VAL A 35 8.55 6.98 -1.39
CA VAL A 35 9.20 6.59 -2.65
C VAL A 35 10.38 5.65 -2.40
N VAL A 36 10.46 4.56 -3.17
CA VAL A 36 11.63 3.68 -3.20
C VAL A 36 12.16 3.60 -4.63
N VAL A 37 13.44 3.93 -4.82
CA VAL A 37 14.14 3.85 -6.11
C VAL A 37 14.98 2.59 -6.13
N PHE A 38 14.87 1.80 -7.19
CA PHE A 38 15.53 0.49 -7.29
C PHE A 38 15.84 0.11 -8.75
N ARG A 39 16.66 -0.93 -8.93
CA ARG A 39 16.88 -1.60 -10.21
C ARG A 39 16.56 -3.07 -10.08
N LEU A 40 15.94 -3.62 -11.11
CA LEU A 40 15.71 -5.06 -11.22
C LEU A 40 16.82 -5.73 -12.04
N PRO A 41 17.11 -7.02 -11.77
CA PRO A 41 17.95 -7.83 -12.66
C PRO A 41 17.29 -7.98 -14.04
N GLU A 42 15.97 -8.11 -14.08
CA GLU A 42 15.15 -8.24 -15.29
C GLU A 42 13.84 -7.45 -15.11
N LEU A 43 13.38 -6.75 -16.15
CA LEU A 43 12.15 -5.97 -16.13
C LEU A 43 11.05 -6.70 -16.88
N ASP A 44 10.08 -7.25 -16.13
CA ASP A 44 8.90 -7.87 -16.69
C ASP A 44 7.64 -7.53 -15.87
N ARG A 45 6.51 -8.10 -16.29
CA ARG A 45 5.19 -7.82 -15.69
C ARG A 45 5.02 -8.39 -14.28
N ARG A 46 5.92 -9.23 -13.76
CA ARG A 46 5.87 -9.74 -12.38
C ARG A 46 5.97 -8.60 -11.37
N ILE A 47 6.61 -7.47 -11.70
CA ILE A 47 6.69 -6.29 -10.83
C ILE A 47 5.32 -5.77 -10.39
N PHE A 48 4.27 -6.01 -11.18
CA PHE A 48 2.90 -5.63 -10.83
C PHE A 48 2.28 -6.51 -9.73
N ARG A 49 3.00 -7.54 -9.25
CA ARG A 49 2.62 -8.36 -8.08
C ARG A 49 3.05 -7.74 -6.75
N LEU A 50 3.79 -6.63 -6.76
CA LEU A 50 4.13 -5.88 -5.54
C LEU A 50 2.85 -5.49 -4.77
N ARG A 51 2.83 -5.76 -3.48
CA ARG A 51 1.67 -5.50 -2.61
C ARG A 51 1.86 -4.26 -1.73
N LEU A 52 3.10 -3.86 -1.49
CA LEU A 52 3.46 -2.66 -0.73
C LEU A 52 3.67 -1.42 -1.61
N ALA A 53 3.52 -1.55 -2.93
CA ALA A 53 3.49 -0.43 -3.85
C ALA A 53 2.05 -0.03 -4.20
N GLU A 54 1.80 1.28 -4.27
CA GLU A 54 0.61 1.87 -4.89
C GLU A 54 0.79 1.94 -6.40
N ASP A 55 1.95 2.43 -6.83
CA ASP A 55 2.31 2.57 -8.24
C ASP A 55 3.79 2.29 -8.47
N VAL A 56 4.12 1.91 -9.69
CA VAL A 56 5.47 1.61 -10.17
C VAL A 56 5.72 2.43 -11.42
N PHE A 57 6.91 3.01 -11.50
CA PHE A 57 7.30 3.95 -12.54
C PHE A 57 8.68 3.61 -13.09
N LEU A 58 8.87 3.89 -14.37
CA LEU A 58 10.19 4.10 -14.93
C LEU A 58 10.71 5.45 -14.42
N LEU A 59 11.87 5.48 -13.78
CA LEU A 59 12.48 6.73 -13.32
C LEU A 59 13.07 7.48 -14.53
N LEU A 60 12.57 8.68 -14.79
CA LEU A 60 13.13 9.59 -15.78
C LEU A 60 14.24 10.45 -15.16
N TRP A 61 13.94 11.09 -14.05
CA TRP A 61 14.92 11.81 -13.24
C TRP A 61 14.41 11.96 -11.80
N GLY A 62 15.33 12.23 -10.87
CA GLY A 62 15.00 12.52 -9.47
C GLY A 62 16.00 13.51 -8.87
N SER A 63 15.53 14.35 -7.96
CA SER A 63 16.34 15.35 -7.25
C SER A 63 15.89 15.47 -5.79
N ASP A 64 16.82 15.74 -4.90
CA ASP A 64 16.61 16.08 -3.48
C ASP A 64 17.06 17.53 -3.16
N GLN A 65 17.22 18.36 -4.20
CA GLN A 65 17.84 19.68 -4.12
C GLN A 65 16.90 20.85 -4.48
N LEU A 66 15.58 20.66 -4.40
CA LEU A 66 14.65 21.77 -4.60
C LEU A 66 14.86 22.84 -3.52
N SER A 67 14.72 24.09 -3.94
CA SER A 67 14.95 25.28 -3.13
C SER A 67 13.68 25.95 -2.61
N TYR A 68 12.51 25.40 -2.94
CA TYR A 68 11.18 25.95 -2.65
C TYR A 68 10.87 27.26 -3.38
N ARG A 69 11.63 27.62 -4.41
CA ARG A 69 11.52 28.93 -5.10
C ARG A 69 11.28 28.74 -6.58
N ALA A 70 10.81 29.78 -7.25
CA ALA A 70 10.48 29.76 -8.68
C ALA A 70 11.61 29.21 -9.59
N LYS A 71 12.90 29.38 -9.21
CA LYS A 71 14.05 28.78 -9.92
C LYS A 71 13.98 27.25 -10.04
N ASP A 72 13.23 26.58 -9.19
CA ASP A 72 13.00 25.13 -9.28
C ASP A 72 12.17 24.77 -10.53
N LEU A 73 11.33 25.67 -11.04
CA LEU A 73 10.57 25.47 -12.27
C LEU A 73 11.51 25.35 -13.49
N GLU A 74 12.51 26.21 -13.58
CA GLU A 74 13.55 26.13 -14.63
C GLU A 74 14.36 24.83 -14.52
N ARG A 75 14.63 24.38 -13.28
CA ARG A 75 15.32 23.11 -13.04
C ARG A 75 14.46 21.92 -13.48
N ILE A 76 13.17 21.90 -13.14
CA ILE A 76 12.21 20.86 -13.54
C ILE A 76 12.14 20.77 -15.07
N GLU A 77 12.01 21.91 -15.74
CA GLU A 77 11.96 21.99 -17.20
C GLU A 77 13.25 21.44 -17.83
N ARG A 78 14.41 21.93 -17.37
CA ARG A 78 15.72 21.47 -17.83
C ARG A 78 15.88 19.96 -17.60
N TRP A 79 15.70 19.48 -16.37
CA TRP A 79 15.86 18.07 -16.03
C TRP A 79 14.95 17.18 -16.89
N THR A 80 13.71 17.60 -17.13
CA THR A 80 12.79 16.87 -17.98
C THR A 80 13.27 16.80 -19.44
N SER A 81 13.84 17.88 -19.96
CA SER A 81 14.32 17.95 -21.34
C SER A 81 15.60 17.16 -21.60
N SER A 82 16.53 17.12 -20.63
CA SER A 82 17.92 16.72 -20.86
C SER A 82 18.40 15.47 -20.12
N GLU A 83 17.82 15.12 -18.98
CA GLU A 83 18.29 13.98 -18.18
C GLU A 83 17.82 12.62 -18.74
N PRO A 84 16.57 12.45 -19.21
CA PRO A 84 16.11 11.15 -19.67
C PRO A 84 16.55 10.85 -21.10
N ASP A 85 17.00 9.61 -21.33
CA ASP A 85 16.97 9.01 -22.66
C ASP A 85 15.50 8.68 -23.01
N TRP A 86 14.86 9.58 -23.75
CA TRP A 86 13.44 9.49 -24.08
C TRP A 86 13.11 8.34 -25.03
N GLU A 87 14.00 8.01 -25.97
CA GLU A 87 13.78 6.89 -26.88
C GLU A 87 13.78 5.57 -26.10
N MET A 88 14.77 5.40 -25.22
CA MET A 88 14.85 4.25 -24.34
C MET A 88 13.71 4.21 -23.32
N ALA A 89 13.27 5.37 -22.81
CA ALA A 89 12.14 5.44 -21.89
C ALA A 89 10.84 4.95 -22.53
N TRP A 90 10.59 5.36 -23.78
CA TRP A 90 9.46 4.85 -24.55
C TRP A 90 9.59 3.36 -24.83
N HIS A 91 10.78 2.88 -25.18
CA HIS A 91 11.01 1.45 -25.40
C HIS A 91 10.62 0.61 -24.16
N TRP A 92 11.15 0.94 -22.99
CA TRP A 92 10.86 0.20 -21.76
C TRP A 92 9.40 0.30 -21.31
N HIS A 93 8.79 1.46 -21.45
CA HIS A 93 7.36 1.61 -21.17
C HIS A 93 6.53 0.66 -22.04
N HIS A 94 6.74 0.68 -23.36
CA HIS A 94 5.96 -0.13 -24.28
C HIS A 94 6.24 -1.63 -24.20
N HIS A 95 7.44 -2.00 -23.74
CA HIS A 95 7.77 -3.39 -23.42
C HIS A 95 6.80 -3.99 -22.39
N LEU A 96 6.41 -3.22 -21.37
CA LEU A 96 5.46 -3.66 -20.32
C LEU A 96 4.00 -3.31 -20.61
N ARG A 97 3.79 -2.20 -21.32
CA ARG A 97 2.49 -1.61 -21.70
C ARG A 97 2.41 -1.46 -23.22
N PRO A 98 2.06 -2.54 -23.95
CA PRO A 98 1.92 -2.47 -25.40
C PRO A 98 0.97 -1.34 -25.83
N LYS A 99 1.30 -0.68 -26.94
CA LYS A 99 0.50 0.44 -27.45
C LYS A 99 -0.93 -0.03 -27.75
N PRO A 100 -1.95 0.78 -27.42
CA PRO A 100 -3.31 0.50 -27.85
C PRO A 100 -3.40 0.52 -29.37
N ARG A 101 -4.46 -0.11 -29.93
CA ARG A 101 -4.76 0.03 -31.35
C ARG A 101 -5.10 1.50 -31.64
N GLY A 102 -4.31 2.17 -32.48
CA GLY A 102 -4.49 3.58 -32.86
C GLY A 102 -3.45 4.53 -32.27
N LYS A 103 -3.78 5.82 -32.23
CA LYS A 103 -2.90 6.87 -31.71
C LYS A 103 -2.89 6.84 -30.17
N PRO A 104 -1.72 6.68 -29.51
CA PRO A 104 -1.66 6.67 -28.05
C PRO A 104 -2.16 7.99 -27.44
N THR A 105 -2.78 7.89 -26.27
CA THR A 105 -3.15 9.02 -25.43
C THR A 105 -2.11 9.23 -24.33
N TYR A 106 -1.94 10.48 -23.89
CA TYR A 106 -1.08 10.79 -22.75
C TYR A 106 -1.72 11.75 -21.77
N HIS A 107 -1.28 11.68 -20.51
CA HIS A 107 -1.67 12.60 -19.45
C HIS A 107 -0.44 13.00 -18.62
N LEU A 108 -0.39 14.29 -18.26
CA LEU A 108 0.65 14.85 -17.39
C LEU A 108 0.07 15.02 -15.98
N VAL A 109 0.66 14.35 -15.01
CA VAL A 109 0.21 14.40 -13.62
C VAL A 109 1.27 15.11 -12.79
N CYS A 110 0.87 16.13 -12.04
CA CYS A 110 1.73 16.75 -11.04
C CYS A 110 1.07 16.62 -9.66
N GLN A 111 1.79 15.96 -8.75
CA GLN A 111 1.45 15.91 -7.32
C GLN A 111 2.46 16.75 -6.55
N MET A 112 1.97 17.54 -5.60
CA MET A 112 2.80 18.46 -4.85
C MET A 112 2.33 18.49 -3.40
N PHE A 113 3.27 18.27 -2.48
CA PHE A 113 3.00 18.19 -1.05
C PHE A 113 3.91 19.15 -0.28
N GLY A 114 3.30 19.88 0.65
CA GLY A 114 3.95 20.94 1.42
C GLY A 114 3.86 22.29 0.74
N GLU A 115 4.56 23.26 1.30
CA GLU A 115 4.57 24.65 0.83
C GLU A 115 5.80 24.94 -0.03
N HIS A 116 5.58 25.57 -1.18
CA HIS A 116 6.64 26.11 -2.04
C HIS A 116 6.22 27.48 -2.56
N GLY A 117 7.19 28.31 -2.97
CA GLY A 117 6.98 29.60 -3.60
C GLY A 117 6.51 29.55 -5.05
N TYR A 118 5.84 28.47 -5.46
CA TYR A 118 5.20 28.28 -6.76
C TYR A 118 4.05 27.28 -6.59
N ARG A 119 3.08 27.27 -7.50
CA ARG A 119 1.92 26.38 -7.41
C ARG A 119 2.16 25.09 -8.18
N ARG A 120 1.38 24.07 -7.86
CA ARG A 120 1.33 22.79 -8.59
C ARG A 120 1.11 22.97 -10.10
N VAL A 121 0.26 23.93 -10.49
CA VAL A 121 0.00 24.23 -11.90
C VAL A 121 1.24 24.80 -12.61
N ASP A 122 2.05 25.61 -11.92
CA ASP A 122 3.27 26.19 -12.47
C ASP A 122 4.35 25.09 -12.68
N ALA A 123 4.44 24.13 -11.74
CA ALA A 123 5.30 22.94 -11.87
C ALA A 123 4.86 22.00 -13.00
N LEU A 124 3.55 21.81 -13.18
CA LEU A 124 2.99 21.04 -14.30
C LEU A 124 3.31 21.70 -15.64
N GLN A 125 3.25 23.04 -15.72
CA GLN A 125 3.65 23.78 -16.92
C GLN A 125 5.14 23.66 -17.21
N ALA A 126 5.99 23.70 -16.18
CA ALA A 126 7.44 23.47 -16.34
C ALA A 126 7.75 22.07 -16.88
N LEU A 127 7.07 21.04 -16.35
CA LEU A 127 7.13 19.68 -16.90
C LEU A 127 6.71 19.66 -18.38
N ALA A 128 5.58 20.27 -18.72
CA ALA A 128 5.07 20.33 -20.10
C ALA A 128 6.04 21.03 -21.06
N ARG A 129 6.71 22.11 -20.64
CA ARG A 129 7.73 22.80 -21.44
C ARG A 129 8.95 21.91 -21.68
N GLY A 130 9.42 21.20 -20.65
CA GLY A 130 10.55 20.26 -20.78
C GLY A 130 10.25 19.06 -21.69
N LEU A 131 8.97 18.72 -21.88
CA LEU A 131 8.50 17.65 -22.77
C LEU A 131 8.33 18.06 -24.23
N ARG A 132 8.49 19.34 -24.58
CA ARG A 132 8.34 19.81 -25.97
C ARG A 132 9.29 19.05 -26.90
N GLY A 133 8.72 18.47 -27.96
CA GLY A 133 9.47 17.65 -28.93
C GLY A 133 9.85 16.24 -28.44
N LYS A 134 9.53 15.85 -27.20
CA LYS A 134 9.81 14.51 -26.65
C LYS A 134 8.62 13.54 -26.79
N ILE A 135 7.41 14.09 -26.72
CA ILE A 135 6.17 13.33 -26.97
C ILE A 135 5.88 13.36 -28.47
N PRO A 136 5.61 12.22 -29.12
CA PRO A 136 5.25 12.20 -30.53
C PRO A 136 4.03 13.07 -30.83
N SER A 137 4.11 13.90 -31.86
CA SER A 137 3.04 14.83 -32.26
C SER A 137 1.71 14.13 -32.63
N SER A 138 1.77 12.84 -32.94
CA SER A 138 0.59 12.02 -33.22
C SER A 138 -0.21 11.64 -31.97
N TRP A 139 0.33 11.83 -30.76
CA TRP A 139 -0.33 11.44 -29.52
C TRP A 139 -1.34 12.49 -29.06
N LYS A 140 -2.43 12.04 -28.43
CA LYS A 140 -3.52 12.90 -27.98
C LYS A 140 -3.47 13.11 -26.46
N ALA A 141 -3.44 14.36 -26.02
CA ALA A 141 -3.59 14.68 -24.60
C ALA A 141 -5.02 14.36 -24.13
N VAL A 142 -5.15 13.70 -22.98
CA VAL A 142 -6.43 13.42 -22.30
C VAL A 142 -6.29 13.71 -20.81
N ALA A 143 -7.42 13.91 -20.13
CA ALA A 143 -7.44 14.23 -18.71
C ALA A 143 -7.36 12.97 -17.81
N GLU A 144 -7.85 11.82 -18.30
CA GLU A 144 -7.94 10.57 -17.54
C GLU A 144 -7.77 9.37 -18.49
N ASP A 145 -7.49 8.19 -17.93
CA ASP A 145 -7.33 6.91 -18.65
C ASP A 145 -6.39 6.96 -19.87
N ALA A 146 -5.29 7.68 -19.70
CA ALA A 146 -4.27 7.77 -20.74
C ALA A 146 -3.48 6.46 -20.89
N ALA A 147 -3.11 6.13 -22.12
CA ALA A 147 -2.21 5.00 -22.39
C ALA A 147 -0.80 5.21 -21.80
N VAL A 148 -0.39 6.47 -21.66
CA VAL A 148 0.88 6.88 -21.07
C VAL A 148 0.66 8.00 -20.06
N GLU A 149 1.12 7.82 -18.83
CA GLU A 149 1.10 8.89 -17.84
C GLU A 149 2.52 9.29 -17.43
N ILE A 150 2.79 10.59 -17.48
CA ILE A 150 4.07 11.17 -17.04
C ILE A 150 3.79 11.91 -15.72
N TRP A 151 4.41 11.42 -14.65
CA TRP A 151 4.15 11.91 -13.30
C TRP A 151 5.34 12.69 -12.78
N LEU A 152 5.08 13.90 -12.28
CA LEU A 152 5.99 14.69 -11.45
C LEU A 152 5.46 14.74 -10.03
N THR A 153 6.18 14.15 -9.09
CA THR A 153 5.84 14.18 -7.66
C THR A 153 6.84 15.02 -6.90
N ILE A 154 6.37 16.08 -6.24
CA ILE A 154 7.16 17.01 -5.43
C ILE A 154 6.77 16.85 -3.96
N ARG A 155 7.75 16.63 -3.09
CA ARG A 155 7.55 16.54 -1.64
C ARG A 155 8.74 17.17 -0.92
N GLY A 156 8.52 18.34 -0.31
CA GLY A 156 9.61 19.09 0.32
C GLY A 156 10.73 19.41 -0.68
N LYS A 157 11.98 19.03 -0.36
CA LYS A 157 13.14 19.22 -1.24
C LYS A 157 13.24 18.20 -2.38
N THR A 158 12.38 17.19 -2.39
CA THR A 158 12.47 16.08 -3.33
C THR A 158 11.49 16.26 -4.50
N ALA A 159 11.96 15.97 -5.71
CA ALA A 159 11.14 15.75 -6.90
C ALA A 159 11.54 14.44 -7.58
N VAL A 160 10.56 13.67 -8.03
CA VAL A 160 10.76 12.53 -8.93
C VAL A 160 9.84 12.66 -10.13
N CYS A 161 10.39 12.40 -11.32
CA CYS A 161 9.64 12.34 -12.56
C CYS A 161 9.73 10.92 -13.16
N GLY A 162 8.61 10.39 -13.63
CA GLY A 162 8.59 9.06 -14.22
C GLY A 162 7.43 8.76 -15.15
N LEU A 163 7.61 7.70 -15.94
CA LEU A 163 6.53 7.09 -16.73
C LEU A 163 5.85 6.02 -15.88
N ARG A 164 4.54 6.13 -15.68
CA ARG A 164 3.79 5.13 -14.91
C ARG A 164 3.78 3.81 -15.67
N LEU A 165 4.24 2.74 -15.00
CA LEU A 165 4.21 1.38 -15.53
C LEU A 165 3.03 0.59 -14.97
N SER A 166 2.61 0.87 -13.73
CA SER A 166 1.41 0.29 -13.12
C SER A 166 0.12 0.84 -13.75
N GLY A 167 -0.99 0.13 -13.56
CA GLY A 167 -2.32 0.64 -13.87
C GLY A 167 -3.03 1.07 -12.59
N ALA A 168 -4.15 1.78 -12.71
CA ALA A 168 -4.97 2.20 -11.56
C ALA A 168 -5.36 1.02 -10.63
N THR A 169 -5.54 -0.16 -11.22
CA THR A 169 -5.87 -1.42 -10.52
C THR A 169 -4.84 -1.83 -9.48
N MET A 170 -3.57 -1.43 -9.64
CA MET A 170 -2.54 -1.69 -8.63
C MET A 170 -2.85 -0.91 -7.34
N ARG A 171 -3.12 0.38 -7.43
CA ARG A 171 -3.37 1.22 -6.25
C ARG A 171 -4.68 0.87 -5.55
N HIS A 172 -5.74 0.60 -6.31
CA HIS A 172 -7.08 0.39 -5.76
C HIS A 172 -7.37 -1.06 -5.35
N ARG A 173 -6.69 -2.03 -5.98
CA ARG A 173 -6.99 -3.47 -5.98
C ARG A 173 -8.41 -3.77 -6.46
N GLU A 174 -8.54 -4.62 -7.47
CA GLU A 174 -9.83 -4.86 -8.13
C GLU A 174 -10.83 -5.59 -7.22
N TYR A 175 -10.35 -6.30 -6.19
CA TYR A 175 -11.22 -7.04 -5.25
C TYR A 175 -12.11 -6.19 -4.33
N LYS A 176 -11.88 -4.88 -4.24
CA LYS A 176 -12.63 -4.02 -3.32
C LYS A 176 -13.85 -3.43 -4.04
N VAL A 177 -14.88 -4.26 -4.21
CA VAL A 177 -16.13 -3.90 -4.91
C VAL A 177 -17.09 -3.18 -3.97
N GLU A 178 -17.18 -3.64 -2.72
CA GLU A 178 -18.02 -3.02 -1.70
C GLU A 178 -17.18 -2.12 -0.78
N HIS A 179 -17.57 -0.85 -0.73
CA HIS A 179 -16.88 0.18 0.05
C HIS A 179 -17.57 0.39 1.40
N VAL A 180 -16.94 -0.11 2.47
CA VAL A 180 -17.30 0.31 3.83
C VAL A 180 -16.57 1.63 4.15
N PRO A 181 -17.26 2.66 4.68
CA PRO A 181 -16.62 3.88 5.15
C PRO A 181 -15.43 3.57 6.07
N ALA A 182 -14.33 4.30 5.89
CA ALA A 182 -13.10 4.11 6.67
C ALA A 182 -12.42 2.73 6.53
N SER A 183 -12.73 1.96 5.48
CA SER A 183 -12.00 0.72 5.17
C SER A 183 -10.50 0.97 4.91
N LEU A 184 -9.66 0.10 5.48
CA LEU A 184 -8.20 0.18 5.40
C LEU A 184 -7.71 0.27 3.94
N ARG A 185 -6.67 1.07 3.71
CA ARG A 185 -6.01 1.14 2.40
C ARG A 185 -5.34 -0.22 2.12
N PRO A 186 -5.49 -0.82 0.91
CA PRO A 186 -4.93 -2.14 0.63
C PRO A 186 -3.42 -2.26 0.88
N VAL A 187 -2.63 -1.22 0.60
CA VAL A 187 -1.19 -1.20 0.90
C VAL A 187 -0.91 -1.32 2.41
N ALA A 188 -1.74 -0.71 3.26
CA ALA A 188 -1.58 -0.85 4.71
C ALA A 188 -2.00 -2.25 5.20
N ALA A 189 -3.06 -2.83 4.62
CA ALA A 189 -3.44 -4.21 4.87
C ALA A 189 -2.32 -5.20 4.45
N ALA A 190 -1.74 -5.00 3.27
CA ALA A 190 -0.61 -5.78 2.78
C ALA A 190 0.61 -5.65 3.69
N ALA A 191 0.84 -4.47 4.26
CA ALA A 191 1.92 -4.24 5.21
C ALA A 191 1.72 -4.99 6.52
N LEU A 192 0.49 -5.13 7.04
CA LEU A 192 0.23 -5.98 8.20
C LEU A 192 0.55 -7.44 7.91
N VAL A 193 0.15 -7.95 6.75
CA VAL A 193 0.48 -9.32 6.31
C VAL A 193 1.99 -9.49 6.13
N TRP A 194 2.67 -8.52 5.51
CA TRP A 194 4.12 -8.50 5.34
C TRP A 194 4.86 -8.50 6.69
N LEU A 195 4.36 -7.75 7.68
CA LEU A 195 4.94 -7.74 9.03
C LEU A 195 4.74 -9.07 9.75
N ALA A 196 3.56 -9.67 9.61
CA ALA A 196 3.20 -10.91 10.28
C ALA A 196 3.92 -12.14 9.70
N GLN A 197 4.33 -12.10 8.43
CA GLN A 197 4.96 -13.21 7.70
C GLN A 197 4.23 -14.55 7.94
N PRO A 198 2.92 -14.65 7.67
CA PRO A 198 2.18 -15.88 7.90
C PRO A 198 2.66 -16.98 6.94
N ARG A 199 2.96 -18.16 7.49
CA ARG A 199 3.32 -19.34 6.71
C ARG A 199 2.08 -19.89 5.98
N PRO A 200 2.23 -20.65 4.87
CA PRO A 200 1.10 -21.17 4.10
C PRO A 200 0.07 -21.94 4.96
N GLU A 201 0.53 -22.74 5.90
CA GLU A 201 -0.28 -23.56 6.81
C GLU A 201 -0.94 -22.78 7.96
N GLU A 202 -0.40 -21.60 8.29
CA GLU A 202 -0.92 -20.78 9.38
C GLU A 202 -2.19 -20.03 8.96
N VAL A 203 -3.21 -20.16 9.81
CA VAL A 203 -4.41 -19.33 9.75
C VAL A 203 -4.06 -17.93 10.22
N LEU A 204 -4.31 -16.93 9.36
CA LEU A 204 -4.31 -15.53 9.78
C LEU A 204 -5.71 -15.16 10.28
N LEU A 205 -5.80 -14.78 11.55
CA LEU A 205 -7.00 -14.26 12.17
C LEU A 205 -7.08 -12.73 12.02
N ASP A 206 -8.17 -12.25 11.44
CA ASP A 206 -8.60 -10.85 11.57
C ASP A 206 -9.89 -10.79 12.42
N PRO A 207 -9.78 -10.47 13.73
CA PRO A 207 -10.91 -10.52 14.65
C PRO A 207 -11.87 -9.34 14.50
N MET A 208 -11.53 -8.33 13.69
CA MET A 208 -12.36 -7.15 13.42
C MET A 208 -12.28 -6.82 11.93
N CYS A 209 -12.68 -7.78 11.10
CA CYS A 209 -12.27 -7.84 9.71
C CYS A 209 -12.91 -6.77 8.80
N GLY A 210 -13.97 -6.09 9.26
CA GLY A 210 -14.65 -5.07 8.48
C GLY A 210 -15.03 -5.60 7.09
N ALA A 211 -14.58 -4.91 6.04
CA ALA A 211 -14.79 -5.31 4.64
C ALA A 211 -13.83 -6.40 4.12
N GLY A 212 -13.07 -7.08 5.00
CA GLY A 212 -12.20 -8.21 4.66
C GLY A 212 -10.89 -7.86 3.95
N THR A 213 -10.43 -6.61 3.98
CA THR A 213 -9.25 -6.17 3.21
C THR A 213 -7.95 -6.88 3.62
N ILE A 214 -7.70 -7.09 4.92
CA ILE A 214 -6.51 -7.83 5.40
C ILE A 214 -6.58 -9.30 4.98
N LEU A 215 -7.76 -9.91 5.03
CA LEU A 215 -7.98 -11.28 4.59
C LEU A 215 -7.73 -11.44 3.09
N ALA A 216 -8.18 -10.51 2.27
CA ALA A 216 -7.91 -10.50 0.83
C ALA A 216 -6.40 -10.36 0.53
N GLU A 217 -5.69 -9.48 1.25
CA GLU A 217 -4.23 -9.35 1.12
C GLU A 217 -3.50 -10.62 1.60
N ARG A 218 -4.01 -11.34 2.58
CA ARG A 218 -3.46 -12.64 3.01
C ARG A 218 -3.59 -13.71 1.93
N LEU A 219 -4.71 -13.75 1.21
CA LEU A 219 -4.90 -14.66 0.07
C LEU A 219 -4.03 -14.27 -1.13
N ALA A 220 -3.78 -12.96 -1.31
CA ALA A 220 -2.86 -12.46 -2.34
C ALA A 220 -1.38 -12.72 -1.98
N TRP A 221 -1.05 -12.78 -0.68
CA TRP A 221 0.29 -13.08 -0.18
C TRP A 221 0.71 -14.51 -0.53
N GLU A 222 -0.18 -15.47 -0.32
CA GLU A 222 0.06 -16.89 -0.57
C GLU A 222 -1.26 -17.55 -0.94
N ARG A 223 -1.29 -18.19 -2.11
CA ARG A 223 -2.51 -18.73 -2.72
C ARG A 223 -3.16 -19.82 -1.88
N ARG A 224 -2.37 -20.58 -1.11
CA ARG A 224 -2.85 -21.62 -0.17
C ARG A 224 -3.02 -21.11 1.26
N GLY A 225 -2.94 -19.79 1.45
CA GLY A 225 -3.07 -19.17 2.75
C GLY A 225 -4.44 -19.42 3.38
N ARG A 226 -4.44 -19.71 4.68
CA ARG A 226 -5.69 -19.87 5.44
C ARG A 226 -6.05 -18.55 6.12
N ILE A 227 -7.34 -18.23 6.08
CA ILE A 227 -7.90 -17.02 6.69
C ILE A 227 -9.01 -17.40 7.67
N LEU A 228 -9.17 -16.57 8.70
CA LEU A 228 -10.30 -16.59 9.61
C LEU A 228 -10.65 -15.14 9.94
N GLY A 229 -11.89 -14.75 9.70
CA GLY A 229 -12.35 -13.39 9.87
C GLY A 229 -13.59 -13.32 10.74
N GLY A 230 -13.74 -12.23 11.47
CA GLY A 230 -15.03 -11.93 12.04
C GLY A 230 -15.20 -10.48 12.44
N ASP A 231 -16.45 -10.09 12.62
CA ASP A 231 -16.86 -8.74 12.96
C ASP A 231 -18.19 -8.79 13.74
N ARG A 232 -18.50 -7.74 14.50
CA ARG A 232 -19.76 -7.63 15.24
C ARG A 232 -20.92 -7.21 14.33
N ASP A 233 -20.58 -6.49 13.26
CA ASP A 233 -21.53 -5.93 12.30
C ASP A 233 -21.78 -6.88 11.11
N TRP A 234 -23.06 -7.21 10.90
CA TRP A 234 -23.49 -8.01 9.76
C TRP A 234 -23.19 -7.33 8.42
N ALA A 235 -23.35 -6.01 8.33
CA ALA A 235 -23.11 -5.28 7.08
C ALA A 235 -21.63 -5.38 6.66
N ALA A 236 -20.72 -5.29 7.64
CA ALA A 236 -19.29 -5.51 7.42
C ALA A 236 -19.01 -6.93 6.89
N LEU A 237 -19.57 -7.96 7.53
CA LEU A 237 -19.40 -9.36 7.09
C LEU A 237 -19.95 -9.62 5.69
N HIS A 238 -21.09 -9.02 5.33
CA HIS A 238 -21.63 -9.08 3.98
C HIS A 238 -20.68 -8.47 2.96
N ALA A 239 -20.12 -7.29 3.24
CA ALA A 239 -19.12 -6.65 2.38
C ALA A 239 -17.83 -7.48 2.27
N ALA A 240 -17.35 -8.07 3.38
CA ALA A 240 -16.19 -8.97 3.37
C ALA A 240 -16.44 -10.20 2.48
N CYS A 241 -17.62 -10.81 2.57
CA CYS A 241 -18.00 -11.93 1.73
C CYS A 241 -17.98 -11.55 0.25
N ALA A 242 -18.61 -10.43 -0.12
CA ALA A 242 -18.63 -9.94 -1.51
C ALA A 242 -17.23 -9.65 -2.06
N ASN A 243 -16.37 -8.99 -1.28
CA ASN A 243 -15.01 -8.64 -1.69
C ASN A 243 -14.12 -9.89 -1.86
N LEU A 244 -14.21 -10.86 -0.94
CA LEU A 244 -13.47 -12.12 -1.06
C LEU A 244 -13.99 -12.96 -2.24
N GLU A 245 -15.30 -12.97 -2.46
CA GLU A 245 -15.94 -13.65 -3.59
C GLU A 245 -15.47 -13.09 -4.93
N TYR A 246 -15.34 -11.76 -5.04
CA TYR A 246 -14.73 -11.13 -6.20
C TYR A 246 -13.26 -11.51 -6.35
N PHE A 247 -12.47 -11.41 -5.27
CA PHE A 247 -11.05 -11.80 -5.27
C PHE A 247 -10.85 -13.21 -5.84
N ARG A 248 -11.71 -14.17 -5.44
CA ARG A 248 -11.70 -15.55 -5.92
C ARG A 248 -11.92 -15.66 -7.42
N LYS A 249 -12.94 -14.97 -7.93
CA LYS A 249 -13.31 -14.99 -9.35
C LYS A 249 -12.18 -14.43 -10.20
N GLU A 250 -11.62 -13.30 -9.79
CA GLU A 250 -10.51 -12.62 -10.48
C GLU A 250 -9.25 -13.50 -10.53
N ASN A 251 -8.93 -14.18 -9.42
CA ASN A 251 -7.71 -15.00 -9.30
C ASN A 251 -7.87 -16.45 -9.78
N ARG A 252 -9.02 -16.81 -10.39
CA ARG A 252 -9.33 -18.16 -10.92
C ARG A 252 -8.99 -19.29 -9.94
N ALA A 253 -9.22 -19.07 -8.64
CA ALA A 253 -9.03 -20.12 -7.65
C ALA A 253 -10.04 -21.24 -7.93
N LYS A 254 -9.54 -22.41 -8.32
CA LYS A 254 -10.35 -23.56 -8.79
C LYS A 254 -11.13 -24.27 -7.68
N GLU A 255 -10.78 -24.03 -6.42
CA GLU A 255 -11.42 -24.68 -5.27
C GLU A 255 -12.43 -23.75 -4.61
N SER A 256 -13.53 -24.32 -4.14
CA SER A 256 -14.42 -23.66 -3.19
C SER A 256 -13.65 -23.49 -1.87
N LEU A 257 -12.91 -22.39 -1.75
CA LEU A 257 -12.31 -22.02 -0.49
C LEU A 257 -13.46 -21.58 0.43
N TYR A 258 -13.73 -22.37 1.47
CA TYR A 258 -14.56 -21.91 2.56
C TYR A 258 -13.79 -20.82 3.32
N TRP A 259 -14.29 -19.60 3.29
CA TRP A 259 -13.76 -18.52 4.12
C TRP A 259 -14.59 -18.46 5.40
N PRO A 260 -14.04 -18.88 6.54
CA PRO A 260 -14.76 -18.78 7.80
C PRO A 260 -14.85 -17.30 8.19
N LEU A 261 -15.96 -16.67 7.80
CA LEU A 261 -16.40 -15.36 8.27
C LEU A 261 -17.45 -15.58 9.34
N VAL A 262 -17.17 -15.13 10.56
CA VAL A 262 -18.00 -15.41 11.74
C VAL A 262 -18.42 -14.10 12.38
N ARG A 263 -19.68 -14.01 12.81
CA ARG A 263 -20.12 -12.90 13.65
C ARG A 263 -19.70 -13.13 15.09
N TRP A 264 -18.91 -12.23 15.65
CA TRP A 264 -18.48 -12.28 17.05
C TRP A 264 -18.17 -10.90 17.60
N ASP A 265 -17.89 -10.86 18.91
CA ASP A 265 -17.23 -9.72 19.53
C ASP A 265 -15.75 -10.06 19.70
N ALA A 266 -14.85 -9.23 19.17
CA ALA A 266 -13.40 -9.44 19.26
C ALA A 266 -12.85 -9.41 20.69
N ARG A 267 -13.67 -8.97 21.66
CA ARG A 267 -13.38 -9.01 23.10
C ARG A 267 -13.69 -10.37 23.73
N ARG A 268 -14.42 -11.24 23.03
CA ARG A 268 -14.78 -12.62 23.44
C ARG A 268 -14.94 -13.50 22.19
N LEU A 269 -13.83 -14.00 21.67
CA LEU A 269 -13.76 -14.84 20.49
C LEU A 269 -14.24 -16.27 20.82
N PRO A 270 -15.09 -16.87 19.97
CA PRO A 270 -15.52 -18.26 20.09
C PRO A 270 -14.43 -19.22 19.59
N LEU A 271 -13.19 -19.02 20.02
CA LEU A 271 -12.01 -19.78 19.63
C LEU A 271 -11.35 -20.40 20.87
N PRO A 272 -10.78 -21.61 20.76
CA PRO A 272 -10.01 -22.20 21.85
C PRO A 272 -8.75 -21.37 22.19
N ASP A 273 -8.25 -21.56 23.40
CA ASP A 273 -6.96 -21.01 23.83
C ASP A 273 -5.84 -21.50 22.91
N ALA A 274 -4.86 -20.62 22.64
CA ALA A 274 -3.69 -20.91 21.81
C ALA A 274 -4.01 -21.61 20.47
N SER A 275 -5.11 -21.23 19.82
CA SER A 275 -5.58 -21.84 18.57
C SER A 275 -5.07 -21.14 17.30
N VAL A 276 -4.58 -19.90 17.39
CA VAL A 276 -4.12 -19.14 16.21
C VAL A 276 -2.65 -18.75 16.33
N ALA A 277 -1.89 -18.88 15.25
CA ALA A 277 -0.47 -18.52 15.22
C ALA A 277 -0.25 -17.03 14.88
N VAL A 278 -1.18 -16.44 14.12
CA VAL A 278 -1.06 -15.10 13.56
C VAL A 278 -2.37 -14.33 13.69
N ILE A 279 -2.27 -13.13 14.26
CA ILE A 279 -3.32 -12.11 14.21
C ILE A 279 -2.85 -10.98 13.29
N ALA A 280 -3.71 -10.50 12.40
CA ALA A 280 -3.52 -9.23 11.73
C ALA A 280 -4.81 -8.43 11.76
N CYS A 281 -4.79 -7.23 12.34
CA CYS A 281 -6.00 -6.50 12.66
C CYS A 281 -5.82 -4.99 12.54
N ASN A 282 -6.90 -4.32 12.11
CA ASN A 282 -7.06 -2.88 12.21
C ASN A 282 -8.26 -2.56 13.10
N PRO A 283 -8.08 -2.49 14.44
CA PRO A 283 -9.12 -2.06 15.36
C PRO A 283 -9.73 -0.71 14.95
N PRO A 284 -11.00 -0.43 15.29
CA PRO A 284 -11.62 0.86 15.02
C PRO A 284 -10.92 1.98 15.81
N PHE A 285 -10.80 3.15 15.20
CA PHE A 285 -10.30 4.35 15.85
C PHE A 285 -10.94 5.61 15.28
N GLY A 286 -10.79 6.72 16.02
CA GLY A 286 -11.33 8.02 15.61
C GLY A 286 -12.84 7.96 15.38
N LYS A 287 -13.30 8.41 14.21
CA LYS A 287 -14.74 8.44 13.85
C LYS A 287 -15.37 7.05 13.66
N GLN A 288 -14.58 5.97 13.68
CA GLN A 288 -15.10 4.60 13.61
C GLN A 288 -15.59 4.08 14.97
N LEU A 289 -15.16 4.71 16.07
CA LEU A 289 -15.65 4.38 17.41
C LEU A 289 -17.06 4.93 17.57
N SER A 290 -17.95 4.14 18.17
CA SER A 290 -19.29 4.62 18.51
C SER A 290 -19.20 5.74 19.55
N PRO A 291 -20.14 6.71 19.57
CA PRO A 291 -20.17 7.75 20.59
C PRO A 291 -20.13 7.12 22.00
N GLY A 292 -19.12 7.49 22.80
CA GLY A 292 -18.89 6.95 24.15
C GLY A 292 -17.97 5.72 24.23
N GLU A 293 -17.54 5.13 23.10
CA GLU A 293 -16.49 4.11 23.11
C GLU A 293 -15.11 4.75 23.35
N ASP A 294 -14.43 4.30 24.41
CA ASP A 294 -13.06 4.70 24.72
C ASP A 294 -12.06 3.69 24.15
N ILE A 295 -11.11 4.16 23.34
CA ILE A 295 -10.11 3.29 22.69
C ILE A 295 -9.21 2.57 23.71
N GLY A 296 -8.95 3.18 24.87
CA GLY A 296 -8.16 2.58 25.92
C GLY A 296 -8.90 1.47 26.64
N LEU A 297 -10.19 1.65 26.93
CA LEU A 297 -11.04 0.56 27.43
C LEU A 297 -11.13 -0.57 26.40
N LEU A 298 -11.36 -0.25 25.13
CA LEU A 298 -11.40 -1.24 24.06
C LEU A 298 -10.10 -2.07 24.02
N TYR A 299 -8.93 -1.43 24.03
CA TYR A 299 -7.65 -2.16 24.05
C TYR A 299 -7.45 -2.99 25.32
N ARG A 300 -7.93 -2.54 26.48
CA ARG A 300 -7.87 -3.33 27.72
C ARG A 300 -8.71 -4.61 27.66
N GLU A 301 -9.80 -4.61 26.88
CA GLU A 301 -10.64 -5.79 26.66
C GLU A 301 -10.09 -6.69 25.54
N LEU A 302 -9.61 -6.11 24.44
CA LEU A 302 -9.11 -6.86 23.29
C LEU A 302 -7.81 -7.62 23.60
N VAL A 303 -6.84 -6.98 24.24
CA VAL A 303 -5.48 -7.55 24.35
C VAL A 303 -5.44 -8.85 25.18
N PRO A 304 -6.12 -8.97 26.35
CA PRO A 304 -6.20 -10.24 27.08
C PRO A 304 -6.86 -11.36 26.26
N GLU A 305 -7.93 -11.04 25.54
CA GLU A 305 -8.63 -12.02 24.71
C GLU A 305 -7.76 -12.48 23.53
N TRP A 306 -7.02 -11.56 22.91
CA TRP A 306 -6.11 -11.87 21.83
C TRP A 306 -4.89 -12.67 22.33
N HIS A 307 -4.42 -12.38 23.55
CA HIS A 307 -3.41 -13.19 24.21
C HIS A 307 -3.90 -14.62 24.47
N ARG A 308 -5.16 -14.80 24.87
CA ARG A 308 -5.77 -16.11 25.13
C ARG A 308 -5.74 -16.99 23.87
N VAL A 309 -6.19 -16.47 22.73
CA VAL A 309 -6.29 -17.26 21.48
C VAL A 309 -4.97 -17.40 20.72
N LEU A 310 -4.05 -16.42 20.84
CA LEU A 310 -2.77 -16.43 20.13
C LEU A 310 -1.83 -17.46 20.75
N GLN A 311 -1.18 -18.33 19.97
CA GLN A 311 -0.21 -19.32 20.44
C GLN A 311 1.01 -18.67 21.13
N PRO A 312 1.70 -19.37 22.06
CA PRO A 312 3.04 -18.96 22.50
C PRO A 312 3.95 -18.71 21.29
N GLN A 313 4.80 -17.68 21.35
CA GLN A 313 5.61 -17.20 20.21
C GLN A 313 4.81 -16.71 18.98
N GLY A 314 3.48 -16.71 19.05
CA GLY A 314 2.57 -16.21 18.01
C GLY A 314 2.75 -14.72 17.76
N ARG A 315 2.37 -14.29 16.55
CA ARG A 315 2.63 -12.95 16.02
C ARG A 315 1.34 -12.17 15.85
N ALA A 316 1.33 -10.90 16.24
CA ALA A 316 0.20 -10.00 16.03
C ALA A 316 0.64 -8.73 15.32
N ALA A 317 0.22 -8.53 14.06
CA ALA A 317 0.44 -7.30 13.31
C ALA A 317 -0.79 -6.40 13.41
N ILE A 318 -0.67 -5.27 14.10
CA ILE A 318 -1.83 -4.48 14.54
C ILE A 318 -1.66 -3.02 14.13
N VAL A 319 -2.76 -2.40 13.68
CA VAL A 319 -2.85 -0.94 13.62
C VAL A 319 -3.18 -0.39 15.01
N VAL A 320 -2.29 0.42 15.55
CA VAL A 320 -2.38 0.99 16.91
C VAL A 320 -2.50 2.50 16.80
N ALA A 321 -3.71 3.02 17.03
CA ALA A 321 -4.00 4.45 16.93
C ALA A 321 -3.58 5.24 18.18
N ASN A 322 -3.61 4.60 19.35
CA ASN A 322 -3.06 5.14 20.60
C ASN A 322 -2.02 4.17 21.16
N TRP A 323 -0.74 4.52 21.02
CA TRP A 323 0.37 3.66 21.41
C TRP A 323 0.34 3.30 22.89
N SER A 324 0.26 4.29 23.77
CA SER A 324 0.27 4.08 25.22
C SER A 324 -0.89 3.22 25.70
N ALA A 325 -2.07 3.38 25.09
CA ALA A 325 -3.27 2.65 25.47
C ALA A 325 -3.20 1.16 25.08
N PHE A 326 -2.55 0.83 23.96
CA PHE A 326 -2.36 -0.55 23.50
C PHE A 326 -1.14 -1.22 24.13
N ALA A 327 -0.01 -0.51 24.17
CA ALA A 327 1.26 -1.06 24.62
C ALA A 327 1.21 -1.50 26.08
N ARG A 328 0.56 -0.72 26.96
CA ARG A 328 0.47 -1.03 28.39
C ARG A 328 -0.17 -2.40 28.69
N PRO A 329 -1.39 -2.74 28.24
CA PRO A 329 -1.94 -4.08 28.45
C PRO A 329 -1.16 -5.18 27.74
N ALA A 330 -0.55 -4.91 26.58
CA ALA A 330 0.27 -5.91 25.86
C ALA A 330 1.56 -6.25 26.62
N GLU A 331 2.27 -5.24 27.11
CA GLU A 331 3.50 -5.40 27.90
C GLU A 331 3.24 -6.04 29.27
N ASN A 332 2.10 -5.74 29.90
CA ASN A 332 1.66 -6.44 31.13
C ASN A 332 1.46 -7.95 30.91
N LEU A 333 1.13 -8.36 29.69
CA LEU A 333 1.05 -9.76 29.26
C LEU A 333 2.34 -10.24 28.58
N HIS A 334 3.43 -9.50 28.76
CA HIS A 334 4.79 -9.75 28.29
C HIS A 334 4.95 -9.84 26.77
N TRP A 335 4.01 -9.27 25.99
CA TRP A 335 4.20 -9.16 24.55
C TRP A 335 5.38 -8.24 24.23
N ARG A 336 6.16 -8.61 23.22
CA ARG A 336 7.30 -7.82 22.75
C ARG A 336 6.98 -7.17 21.41
N CYS A 337 7.06 -5.84 21.33
CA CYS A 337 7.04 -5.15 20.04
C CYS A 337 8.35 -5.42 19.29
N ARG A 338 8.27 -6.12 18.16
CA ARG A 338 9.43 -6.47 17.32
C ARG A 338 9.74 -5.40 16.30
N ARG A 339 8.72 -4.82 15.67
CA ARG A 339 8.85 -3.80 14.62
C ARG A 339 7.65 -2.86 14.68
N ARG A 340 7.84 -1.58 14.36
CA ARG A 340 6.73 -0.61 14.23
C ARG A 340 7.03 0.46 13.19
N PHE A 341 5.98 0.90 12.51
CA PHE A 341 6.02 1.89 11.44
C PHE A 341 4.94 2.93 11.67
N ARG A 342 5.30 4.22 11.62
CA ARG A 342 4.33 5.30 11.76
C ARG A 342 3.81 5.71 10.40
N VAL A 343 2.50 5.73 10.24
CA VAL A 343 1.81 6.07 8.98
C VAL A 343 0.64 6.99 9.24
N LEU A 344 0.19 7.69 8.20
CA LEU A 344 -1.06 8.45 8.23
C LEU A 344 -2.19 7.61 7.62
N LEU A 345 -3.16 7.20 8.42
CA LEU A 345 -4.36 6.49 7.98
C LEU A 345 -5.60 7.29 8.37
N LEU A 346 -6.50 7.49 7.41
CA LEU A 346 -7.77 8.21 7.61
C LEU A 346 -7.60 9.61 8.23
N GLY A 347 -6.48 10.28 7.94
CA GLY A 347 -6.16 11.61 8.48
C GLY A 347 -5.56 11.60 9.89
N GLN A 348 -5.30 10.43 10.48
CA GLN A 348 -4.70 10.28 11.81
C GLN A 348 -3.35 9.56 11.72
N GLU A 349 -2.37 10.01 12.52
CA GLU A 349 -1.12 9.26 12.70
C GLU A 349 -1.38 8.02 13.55
N VAL A 350 -0.97 6.86 13.03
CA VAL A 350 -1.12 5.56 13.70
C VAL A 350 0.15 4.73 13.53
N TRP A 351 0.29 3.68 14.31
CA TRP A 351 1.38 2.71 14.21
C TRP A 351 0.91 1.41 13.55
N LEU A 352 1.64 0.90 12.57
CA LEU A 352 1.57 -0.52 12.19
C LEU A 352 2.67 -1.24 12.96
N ALA A 353 2.28 -2.12 13.88
CA ALA A 353 3.21 -2.74 14.82
C ALA A 353 3.11 -4.26 14.84
N LEU A 354 4.26 -4.92 14.79
CA LEU A 354 4.40 -6.35 14.98
C LEU A 354 4.72 -6.63 16.45
N TRP A 355 3.83 -7.36 17.10
CA TRP A 355 3.97 -7.86 18.46
C TRP A 355 4.18 -9.37 18.44
N GLN A 356 4.88 -9.88 19.45
CA GLN A 356 5.05 -11.32 19.65
C GLN A 356 4.65 -11.69 21.07
N ARG A 357 3.80 -12.72 21.20
CA ARG A 357 3.48 -13.35 22.49
C ARG A 357 4.73 -14.04 23.05
N PRO A 358 4.97 -14.01 24.37
CA PRO A 358 6.08 -14.75 24.99
C PRO A 358 6.08 -16.25 24.65
#